data_AF-A0A0S8K1M6-F1
#
_entry.id   AF-A0A0S8K1M6-F1
#
_cell.length_a   1.000
_cell.length_b   1.000
_cell.length_c   1.000
_cell.angle_alpha   90.00
_cell.angle_beta   90.00
_cell.angle_gamma   90.00
#
_symmetry.space_group_name_H-M   'P 1'
#
loop_
_entity.id
_entity.type
_entity.pdbx_description
1 polymer ?
#
loop_
_entity_poly.entity_id
_entity_poly.type
_entity_poly.pdbx_seq_one_letter_code
_entity_poly.pdbx_strand_id
1 'polypeptide(L)'
;MKHLHKYLNLDQDDVLILKMNVPAHVSLMDDANYQCYLNEEEYEYYGDLVKKTPFRLGAPQPGNWHLVIEQENPRMALDVSVSVVKNRRMR
;
A
#
# COMPACT_ATOMS: atom_id res chain seq x y z
N MET A 1 -15.78 -6.49 1.57
CA MET A 1 -14.73 -6.84 0.58
C MET A 1 -13.49 -7.31 1.32
N LYS A 2 -12.73 -8.26 0.77
CA LYS A 2 -11.49 -8.76 1.40
C LYS A 2 -10.34 -7.88 0.89
N HIS A 3 -10.12 -6.73 1.53
CA HIS A 3 -8.93 -5.92 1.29
C HIS A 3 -7.88 -6.24 2.35
N LEU A 4 -6.60 -6.08 2.00
CA LEU A 4 -5.54 -6.05 3.01
C LEU A 4 -5.39 -4.61 3.48
N HIS A 5 -5.43 -4.39 4.80
CA HIS A 5 -5.02 -3.14 5.41
C HIS A 5 -3.80 -3.34 6.30
N LYS A 6 -2.80 -2.47 6.19
CA LYS A 6 -1.65 -2.42 7.10
C LYS A 6 -1.36 -0.97 7.49
N TYR A 7 -1.18 -0.73 8.79
CA TYR A 7 -0.64 0.52 9.30
C TYR A 7 0.88 0.41 9.47
N LEU A 8 1.63 1.31 8.85
CA LEU A 8 3.08 1.23 8.70
C LEU A 8 3.73 2.55 9.08
N ASN A 9 4.82 2.50 9.83
CA ASN A 9 5.72 3.64 9.99
C ASN A 9 6.89 3.48 9.00
N LEU A 10 7.02 4.44 8.09
CA LEU A 10 7.97 4.43 6.98
C LEU A 10 8.89 5.65 7.09
N ASP A 11 10.18 5.43 6.88
CA ASP A 11 11.19 6.49 6.71
C ASP A 11 11.40 6.80 5.21
N GLN A 12 12.13 7.88 4.92
CA GLN A 12 12.32 8.40 3.54
C GLN A 12 12.89 7.39 2.55
N ASP A 13 13.71 6.44 3.02
CA ASP A 13 14.38 5.45 2.18
C ASP A 13 13.76 4.04 2.28
N ASP A 14 12.65 3.90 3.00
CA ASP A 14 11.98 2.62 3.12
C ASP A 14 11.20 2.30 1.84
N VAL A 15 11.29 1.05 1.41
CA VAL A 15 10.60 0.56 0.22
C VAL A 15 9.72 -0.62 0.59
N LEU A 16 8.43 -0.49 0.28
CA LEU A 16 7.49 -1.60 0.27
C LEU A 16 7.74 -2.44 -0.99
N ILE A 17 7.93 -3.74 -0.81
CA ILE A 17 7.95 -4.72 -1.89
C ILE A 17 6.69 -5.56 -1.79
N LEU A 18 5.84 -5.43 -2.81
CA LEU A 18 4.52 -6.06 -2.88
C LEU A 18 4.53 -7.18 -3.93
N LYS A 19 4.16 -8.40 -3.52
CA LYS A 19 3.92 -9.53 -4.42
C LYS A 19 2.47 -9.96 -4.30
N MET A 20 1.82 -10.14 -5.46
CA MET A 20 0.39 -10.39 -5.57
C MET A 20 0.15 -11.38 -6.72
N ASN A 21 -0.85 -12.23 -6.57
CA ASN A 21 -1.24 -13.25 -7.55
C ASN A 21 -2.20 -12.73 -8.63
N VAL A 22 -2.84 -11.59 -8.41
CA VAL A 22 -3.83 -10.97 -9.31
C VAL A 22 -3.62 -9.46 -9.39
N PRO A 23 -4.13 -8.79 -10.43
CA PRO A 23 -4.20 -7.33 -10.47
C PRO A 23 -4.93 -6.75 -9.28
N ALA A 24 -4.34 -5.71 -8.67
CA ALA A 24 -4.89 -5.06 -7.50
C ALA A 24 -4.56 -3.56 -7.49
N HIS A 25 -5.51 -2.76 -7.00
CA HIS A 25 -5.25 -1.39 -6.59
C HIS A 25 -4.43 -1.40 -5.31
N VAL A 26 -3.32 -0.68 -5.33
CA VAL A 26 -2.46 -0.45 -4.17
C VAL A 26 -2.56 1.04 -3.83
N SER A 27 -2.99 1.34 -2.61
CA SER A 27 -3.15 2.71 -2.12
C SER A 27 -2.37 2.89 -0.83
N LEU A 28 -1.43 3.84 -0.82
CA LEU A 28 -0.73 4.29 0.37
C LEU A 28 -1.23 5.69 0.73
N MET A 29 -1.83 5.81 1.90
CA MET A 29 -2.54 7.01 2.36
C MET A 29 -2.03 7.44 3.73
N ASP A 30 -2.05 8.73 4.01
CA ASP A 30 -1.86 9.21 5.39
C ASP A 30 -3.16 9.01 6.20
N ASP A 31 -3.13 9.41 7.47
CA ASP A 31 -4.26 9.23 8.38
C ASP A 31 -5.53 9.96 7.88
N ALA A 32 -5.38 11.17 7.33
CA ALA A 32 -6.51 11.97 6.86
C ALA A 32 -7.17 11.35 5.62
N ASN A 33 -6.37 10.98 4.62
CA ASN A 33 -6.87 10.35 3.40
C ASN A 33 -7.46 8.96 3.66
N TYR A 34 -6.91 8.20 4.62
CA TYR A 34 -7.48 6.92 5.00
C TYR A 34 -8.87 7.06 5.66
N GLN A 35 -9.10 8.11 6.46
CA GLN A 35 -10.44 8.37 6.99
C GLN A 35 -11.43 8.72 5.86
N CYS A 36 -11.03 9.57 4.91
CA CYS A 36 -11.86 9.86 3.74
C CYS A 36 -12.16 8.60 2.91
N TYR A 37 -11.17 7.72 2.70
CA TYR A 37 -11.37 6.41 2.05
C TYR A 37 -12.42 5.55 2.78
N LEU A 38 -12.36 5.47 4.12
CA LEU A 38 -13.33 4.70 4.90
C LEU A 38 -14.76 5.28 4.83
N ASN A 39 -14.87 6.60 4.70
CA ASN A 39 -16.15 7.30 4.59
C ASN A 39 -16.68 7.37 3.14
N GLU A 40 -15.97 6.75 2.17
CA GLU A 40 -16.29 6.83 0.74
C GLU A 40 -16.30 8.29 0.21
N GLU A 41 -15.47 9.14 0.79
CA GLU A 41 -15.25 10.53 0.39
C GLU A 41 -14.09 10.65 -0.62
N GLU A 42 -13.82 11.87 -1.10
CA GLU A 42 -12.66 12.13 -1.96
C GLU A 42 -11.36 12.03 -1.15
N TYR A 43 -10.37 11.30 -1.68
CA TYR A 43 -9.07 11.10 -1.04
C TYR A 43 -7.95 11.01 -2.08
N GLU A 44 -6.74 11.32 -1.65
CA GLU A 44 -5.52 11.11 -2.43
C GLU A 44 -4.75 9.89 -1.91
N TYR A 45 -4.01 9.24 -2.80
CA TYR A 45 -3.16 8.11 -2.45
C TYR A 45 -1.92 8.04 -3.33
N TYR A 46 -0.88 7.40 -2.81
CA TYR A 46 0.31 7.02 -3.56
C TYR A 46 0.22 5.54 -3.94
N GLY A 47 0.26 5.23 -5.23
CA GLY A 47 0.17 3.87 -5.71
C GLY A 47 -0.38 3.79 -7.13
N ASP A 48 -0.92 2.63 -7.50
CA ASP A 48 -1.37 2.35 -8.87
C ASP A 48 -2.27 1.10 -8.91
N LEU A 49 -2.92 0.86 -10.06
CA LEU A 49 -3.42 -0.45 -10.44
C LEU A 49 -2.25 -1.34 -10.88
N VAL A 50 -1.80 -2.20 -9.96
CA VAL A 50 -0.62 -3.03 -10.15
C VAL A 50 -0.98 -4.32 -10.89
N LYS A 51 -0.46 -4.48 -12.11
CA LYS A 51 -0.65 -5.69 -12.94
C LYS A 51 0.58 -6.60 -13.01
N LYS A 52 1.73 -6.16 -12.50
CA LYS A 52 3.00 -6.89 -12.54
C LYS A 52 3.70 -6.80 -11.18
N THR A 53 4.30 -7.89 -10.73
CA THR A 53 4.95 -7.98 -9.41
C THR A 53 6.37 -8.56 -9.52
N PRO A 54 7.31 -8.22 -8.62
CA PRO A 54 7.13 -7.37 -7.43
C PRO A 54 6.95 -5.88 -7.77
N PHE A 55 5.96 -5.25 -7.16
CA PHE A 55 5.79 -3.80 -7.21
C PHE A 55 6.53 -3.14 -6.04
N ARG A 56 7.15 -1.99 -6.29
CA ARG A 56 7.93 -1.24 -5.31
C ARG A 56 7.29 0.11 -5.08
N LEU A 57 7.05 0.44 -3.82
CA LEU A 57 6.41 1.69 -3.43
C LEU A 57 7.15 2.28 -2.22
N GLY A 58 7.66 3.50 -2.38
CA GLY A 58 8.19 4.31 -1.28
C GLY A 58 7.14 5.29 -0.78
N ALA A 59 7.25 5.70 0.47
CA ALA A 59 6.48 6.83 0.96
C ALA A 59 7.08 8.15 0.43
N PRO A 60 6.27 9.16 0.12
CA PRO A 60 6.76 10.48 -0.31
C PRO A 60 7.52 11.21 0.80
N GLN A 61 7.23 10.89 2.07
CA GLN A 61 7.86 11.48 3.25
C GLN A 61 7.82 10.50 4.44
N PRO A 62 8.73 10.65 5.43
CA PRO A 62 8.68 9.89 6.66
C PRO A 62 7.35 10.09 7.40
N GLY A 63 6.78 9.02 7.96
CA GLY A 63 5.55 9.12 8.73
C GLY A 63 4.81 7.81 8.86
N ASN A 64 3.58 7.93 9.36
CA ASN A 64 2.65 6.82 9.44
C ASN A 64 1.78 6.78 8.19
N TRP A 65 1.56 5.58 7.67
CA TRP A 65 0.85 5.35 6.42
C TRP A 65 -0.07 4.14 6.55
N HIS A 66 -1.24 4.26 5.93
CA HIS A 66 -2.18 3.18 5.70
C HIS A 66 -1.98 2.61 4.29
N LEU A 67 -1.56 1.35 4.22
CA LEU A 67 -1.50 0.58 2.99
C LEU A 67 -2.80 -0.22 2.84
N VAL A 68 -3.54 0.05 1.78
CA VAL A 68 -4.73 -0.70 1.36
C VAL A 68 -4.45 -1.39 0.04
N ILE A 69 -4.82 -2.68 -0.06
CA ILE A 69 -4.68 -3.45 -1.30
C ILE A 69 -5.99 -4.18 -1.60
N GLU A 70 -6.53 -3.89 -2.78
CA GLU A 70 -7.84 -4.34 -3.23
C GLU A 70 -7.76 -4.96 -4.61
N GLN A 71 -8.27 -6.17 -4.76
CA GLN A 71 -8.32 -6.80 -6.07
C GLN A 71 -9.34 -6.11 -6.98
N GLU A 72 -9.03 -6.06 -8.27
CA GLU A 72 -9.92 -5.50 -9.29
C GLU A 72 -11.15 -6.39 -9.52
N ASN A 73 -11.01 -7.71 -9.36
CA ASN A 73 -12.08 -8.68 -9.58
C ASN A 73 -12.46 -9.41 -8.28
N PRO A 74 -13.67 -9.18 -7.73
CA PRO A 74 -14.11 -9.79 -6.47
C PRO A 74 -14.27 -11.32 -6.53
N ARG A 75 -14.27 -11.92 -7.73
CA ARG A 75 -14.37 -13.38 -7.91
C ARG A 75 -13.03 -14.11 -7.81
N MET A 76 -11.92 -13.38 -7.87
CA MET A 76 -10.60 -13.97 -7.65
C MET A 76 -10.28 -13.91 -6.14
N ALA A 77 -9.34 -14.74 -5.69
CA ALA A 77 -8.84 -14.64 -4.34
C ALA A 77 -7.53 -13.85 -4.37
N LEU A 78 -7.50 -12.73 -3.65
CA LEU A 78 -6.31 -11.93 -3.47
C LEU A 78 -5.37 -12.61 -2.45
N ASP A 79 -4.18 -12.98 -2.91
CA ASP A 79 -3.05 -13.38 -2.06
C ASP A 79 -1.93 -12.36 -2.21
N VAL A 80 -1.44 -11.85 -1.07
CA VAL A 80 -0.49 -10.73 -1.02
C VAL A 80 0.59 -11.00 0.02
N SER A 81 1.83 -10.78 -0.39
CA SER A 81 2.96 -10.62 0.51
C SER A 81 3.48 -9.18 0.44
N VAL A 82 3.61 -8.56 1.62
CA VAL A 82 4.19 -7.22 1.78
C VAL A 82 5.45 -7.33 2.64
N SER A 83 6.57 -6.89 2.10
CA SER A 83 7.85 -6.78 2.81
C SER A 83 8.30 -5.33 2.84
N VAL A 84 8.84 -4.88 3.98
CA VAL A 84 9.46 -3.55 4.10
C VAL A 84 10.97 -3.73 4.07
N VAL A 85 11.63 -3.15 3.07
CA VAL A 85 13.08 -3.06 3.05
C VAL A 85 13.45 -1.76 3.76
N LYS A 86 13.93 -1.89 5.00
CA LYS A 86 14.41 -0.76 5.79
C LYS A 86 15.81 -0.38 5.33
N ASN A 87 16.01 0.84 4.85
CA ASN A 87 17.35 1.31 4.49
C ASN A 87 18.00 1.96 5.72
N ARG A 88 18.37 1.13 6.70
CA ARG A 88 19.08 1.63 7.88
C ARG A 88 20.52 1.96 7.49
N ARG A 89 20.80 3.23 7.21
CA ARG A 89 22.16 3.74 7.42
C ARG A 89 22.43 3.64 8.92
N MET A 90 23.22 2.64 9.32
CA MET A 90 23.78 2.61 10.66
C MET A 90 24.57 3.92 10.84
N ARG A 91 24.13 4.77 11.76
CA ARG A 91 24.96 5.82 12.34
C ARG A 91 25.87 5.19 13.39
#